data_AF-A0A8S0RM09-F1
#
_entry.id   AF-A0A8S0RM09-F1
#
_cell.length_a   1.000
_cell.length_b   1.000
_cell.length_c   1.000
_cell.angle_alpha   90.00
_cell.angle_beta   90.00
_cell.angle_gamma   90.00
#
_symmetry.space_group_name_H-M   'P 1'
#
loop_
_entity.id
_entity.type
_entity.pdbx_description
1 polymer ?
#
loop_
_entity_poly.entity_id
_entity_poly.type
_entity_poly.pdbx_seq_one_letter_code
_entity_poly.pdbx_strand_id
1 'polypeptide(L)'
;MLPRSFVNDWRHQLGDTVRVTAYDGIIVTIRLERDNGRIYFEDGWEQFFDHHNLQDAHVLVFEYNGNSTFNMTIFDHSGLEVTYDSDVPEEYNASHTDNPAFEITLTPHHNSHQETDSSLDITYQGVYEVFKSMILYITTGSSPQICDQMV
;
A
#
# COMPACT_ATOMS: atom_id res chain seq x y z
N MET A 1 -11.53 6.98 6.55
CA MET A 1 -11.45 8.21 5.77
C MET A 1 -10.37 8.07 4.70
N LEU A 2 -10.59 8.49 3.46
CA LEU A 2 -9.53 8.57 2.46
C LEU A 2 -8.73 9.88 2.62
N PRO A 3 -7.40 9.91 2.39
CA PRO A 3 -6.61 11.13 2.41
C PRO A 3 -7.16 12.17 1.45
N ARG A 4 -7.12 13.44 1.86
CA ARG A 4 -7.69 14.53 1.05
C ARG A 4 -7.01 14.70 -0.30
N SER A 5 -5.70 14.52 -0.37
CA SER A 5 -4.94 14.55 -1.64
C SER A 5 -5.47 13.52 -2.61
N PHE A 6 -5.58 12.27 -2.16
CA PHE A 6 -6.15 11.17 -2.94
C PHE A 6 -7.56 11.48 -3.43
N VAL A 7 -8.43 11.98 -2.54
CA VAL A 7 -9.81 12.37 -2.92
C VAL A 7 -9.83 13.48 -3.96
N ASN A 8 -8.95 14.48 -3.86
CA ASN A 8 -8.91 15.58 -4.83
C ASN A 8 -8.59 15.08 -6.25
N ASP A 9 -7.68 14.12 -6.37
CA ASP A 9 -7.22 13.60 -7.66
C ASP A 9 -8.21 12.57 -8.23
N TRP A 10 -8.74 11.69 -7.38
CA TRP A 10 -9.43 10.47 -7.85
C TRP A 10 -10.93 10.42 -7.56
N ARG A 11 -11.52 11.39 -6.85
CA ARG A 11 -12.96 11.36 -6.48
C ARG A 11 -13.91 11.04 -7.62
N HIS A 12 -13.60 11.49 -8.84
CA HIS A 12 -14.46 11.33 -10.01
C HIS A 12 -14.47 9.90 -10.56
N GLN A 13 -13.50 9.09 -10.16
CA GLN A 13 -13.37 7.69 -10.55
C GLN A 13 -13.82 6.72 -9.45
N LEU A 14 -14.13 7.24 -8.25
CA LEU A 14 -14.64 6.48 -7.12
C LEU A 14 -16.17 6.37 -7.19
N GLY A 15 -16.67 5.14 -7.34
CA GLY A 15 -18.09 4.81 -7.21
C GLY A 15 -18.55 4.76 -5.76
N ASP A 16 -19.70 4.16 -5.49
CA ASP A 16 -20.21 4.00 -4.12
C ASP A 16 -19.53 2.87 -3.35
N THR A 17 -18.78 2.04 -4.06
CA THR A 17 -18.02 0.92 -3.51
C THR A 17 -16.64 0.86 -4.16
N VAL A 18 -15.66 0.35 -3.44
CA VAL A 18 -14.34 0.02 -3.97
C VAL A 18 -14.07 -1.47 -3.85
N ARG A 19 -13.31 -2.02 -4.80
CA ARG A 19 -12.78 -3.38 -4.74
C ARG A 19 -11.34 -3.32 -4.26
N VAL A 20 -11.00 -4.11 -3.25
CA VAL A 20 -9.65 -4.21 -2.72
C VAL A 20 -9.18 -5.65 -2.82
N THR A 21 -8.05 -5.86 -3.48
CA THR A 21 -7.39 -7.16 -3.58
C THR A 21 -6.20 -7.18 -2.63
N ALA A 22 -6.20 -8.07 -1.63
CA ALA A 22 -5.06 -8.28 -0.74
C ALA A 22 -3.95 -9.11 -1.40
N TYR A 23 -2.78 -9.14 -0.75
CA TYR A 23 -1.61 -9.90 -1.20
C TYR A 23 -1.88 -11.41 -1.37
N ASP A 24 -2.83 -11.97 -0.61
CA ASP A 24 -3.23 -13.38 -0.69
C ASP A 24 -4.29 -13.65 -1.78
N GLY A 25 -4.66 -12.62 -2.56
CA GLY A 25 -5.65 -12.71 -3.64
C GLY A 25 -7.10 -12.61 -3.17
N ILE A 26 -7.36 -12.38 -1.88
CA ILE A 26 -8.71 -12.16 -1.38
C ILE A 26 -9.21 -10.80 -1.85
N ILE A 27 -10.44 -10.79 -2.34
CA ILE A 27 -11.09 -9.59 -2.86
C ILE A 27 -12.25 -9.24 -1.94
N VAL A 28 -12.21 -8.03 -1.37
CA VAL A 28 -13.30 -7.45 -0.60
C VAL A 28 -13.91 -6.27 -1.36
N THR A 29 -15.22 -6.11 -1.22
CA THR A 29 -15.93 -4.90 -1.68
C THR A 29 -16.28 -4.05 -0.47
N ILE A 30 -15.78 -2.82 -0.45
CA ILE A 30 -15.97 -1.88 0.66
C ILE A 30 -16.90 -0.76 0.22
N ARG A 31 -17.93 -0.47 1.01
CA ARG A 31 -18.81 0.69 0.76
C ARG A 31 -18.11 1.98 1.17
N LEU A 32 -18.29 3.01 0.34
CA LEU A 32 -17.82 4.35 0.61
C LEU A 32 -18.95 5.22 1.18
N GLU A 33 -18.73 5.74 2.39
CA GLU A 33 -19.58 6.79 2.95
C GLU A 33 -19.04 8.17 2.57
N ARG A 34 -19.92 9.10 2.21
CA ARG A 34 -19.55 10.48 1.88
C ARG A 34 -20.21 11.42 2.86
N ASP A 35 -19.39 12.08 3.67
CA ASP A 35 -19.85 13.08 4.62
C ASP A 35 -18.98 14.33 4.55
N ASN A 36 -19.63 15.48 4.38
CA ASN A 36 -19.02 16.81 4.40
C ASN A 36 -17.73 16.96 3.55
N GLY A 37 -17.73 16.37 2.34
CA GLY A 37 -16.60 16.41 1.41
C GLY A 37 -15.47 15.42 1.73
N ARG A 38 -15.64 14.57 2.74
CA ARG A 38 -14.75 13.46 3.08
C ARG A 38 -15.37 12.15 2.60
N ILE A 39 -14.52 11.16 2.37
CA ILE A 39 -14.92 9.80 1.98
C ILE A 39 -14.41 8.84 3.04
N TYR A 40 -15.21 7.86 3.46
CA TYR A 40 -14.85 6.89 4.49
C TYR A 40 -15.06 5.47 3.97
N PHE A 41 -14.23 4.54 4.43
CA PHE A 41 -14.51 3.12 4.34
C PHE A 41 -15.51 2.76 5.43
N GLU A 42 -16.58 2.06 5.04
CA GLU A 42 -17.68 1.69 5.93
C GLU A 42 -17.91 0.17 5.84
N ASP A 43 -19.00 -0.28 5.23
CA ASP A 43 -19.33 -1.71 5.16
C ASP A 43 -18.27 -2.50 4.39
N GLY A 44 -17.94 -3.68 4.89
CA GLY A 44 -16.93 -4.58 4.29
C GLY A 44 -15.50 -4.31 4.79
N TRP A 45 -15.24 -3.16 5.43
CA TRP A 45 -13.93 -2.86 6.00
C TRP A 45 -13.60 -3.73 7.22
N GLU A 46 -14.58 -3.95 8.10
CA GLU A 46 -14.39 -4.79 9.31
C GLU A 46 -14.09 -6.26 8.96
N GLN A 47 -14.73 -6.79 7.92
CA GLN A 47 -14.47 -8.16 7.43
C GLN A 47 -13.00 -8.34 7.03
N PHE A 48 -12.39 -7.28 6.49
CA PHE A 48 -10.98 -7.28 6.13
C PHE A 48 -10.06 -7.29 7.37
N PHE A 49 -10.41 -6.50 8.39
CA PHE A 49 -9.68 -6.46 9.66
C PHE A 49 -9.62 -7.83 10.32
N ASP A 50 -10.79 -8.47 10.42
CA ASP A 50 -10.92 -9.78 11.06
C ASP A 50 -10.19 -10.87 10.26
N HIS A 51 -10.28 -10.82 8.93
CA HIS A 51 -9.68 -11.84 8.07
C HIS A 51 -8.15 -11.85 8.14
N HIS A 52 -7.51 -10.68 8.02
CA HIS A 52 -6.05 -10.57 8.03
C HIS A 52 -5.46 -10.39 9.43
N ASN A 53 -6.27 -10.55 10.48
CA ASN A 53 -5.89 -10.36 11.89
C ASN A 53 -5.07 -9.07 12.08
N LEU A 54 -5.59 -7.97 11.53
CA LEU A 54 -4.87 -6.69 11.53
C LEU A 54 -4.72 -6.16 12.96
N GLN A 55 -3.49 -5.82 13.32
CA GLN A 55 -3.14 -5.36 14.66
C GLN A 55 -2.54 -3.95 14.60
N ASP A 56 -2.39 -3.36 15.78
CA ASP A 56 -1.70 -2.10 15.95
C ASP A 56 -0.30 -2.13 15.33
N ALA A 57 0.11 -0.96 14.83
CA ALA A 57 1.39 -0.77 14.16
C ALA A 57 1.56 -1.53 12.85
N HIS A 58 0.54 -2.26 12.37
CA HIS A 58 0.51 -2.65 10.96
C HIS A 58 0.33 -1.43 10.07
N VAL A 59 0.98 -1.47 8.92
CA VAL A 59 0.88 -0.46 7.86
C VAL A 59 0.21 -1.09 6.65
N LEU A 60 -0.86 -0.48 6.17
CA LEU A 60 -1.56 -0.90 4.97
C LEU A 60 -1.21 0.07 3.84
N VAL A 61 -0.72 -0.45 2.73
CA VAL A 61 -0.44 0.33 1.52
C VAL A 61 -1.44 -0.06 0.45
N PHE A 62 -2.23 0.91 0.01
CA PHE A 62 -3.24 0.75 -1.04
C PHE A 62 -2.74 1.35 -2.34
N GLU A 63 -2.58 0.55 -3.38
CA GLU A 63 -2.25 1.04 -4.72
C GLU A 63 -3.54 1.19 -5.54
N TYR A 64 -3.85 2.41 -5.99
CA TYR A 64 -5.05 2.65 -6.79
C TYR A 64 -4.84 2.31 -8.27
N ASN A 65 -5.61 1.32 -8.75
CA ASN A 65 -5.53 0.81 -10.12
C ASN A 65 -6.56 1.45 -11.08
N GLY A 66 -7.22 2.52 -10.66
CA GLY A 66 -8.34 3.09 -11.41
C GLY A 66 -9.65 2.33 -11.17
N ASN A 67 -10.75 2.91 -11.67
CA ASN A 67 -12.09 2.29 -11.65
C ASN A 67 -12.49 1.73 -10.28
N SER A 68 -12.27 2.49 -9.20
CA SER A 68 -12.60 2.07 -7.84
C SER A 68 -11.95 0.74 -7.41
N THR A 69 -10.77 0.43 -7.94
CA THR A 69 -10.04 -0.81 -7.62
C THR A 69 -8.70 -0.50 -6.97
N PHE A 70 -8.35 -1.24 -5.92
CA PHE A 70 -7.08 -1.13 -5.22
C PHE A 70 -6.42 -2.50 -5.06
N ASN A 71 -5.10 -2.52 -5.08
CA ASN A 71 -4.32 -3.59 -4.47
C ASN A 71 -3.91 -3.17 -3.06
N MET A 72 -3.75 -4.12 -2.15
CA MET A 72 -3.26 -3.86 -0.81
C MET A 72 -2.07 -4.74 -0.45
N THR A 73 -1.05 -4.10 0.09
CA THR A 73 0.07 -4.74 0.77
C THR A 73 0.00 -4.44 2.26
N ILE A 74 0.32 -5.43 3.10
CA ILE A 74 0.29 -5.31 4.55
C ILE A 74 1.73 -5.44 5.04
N PHE A 75 2.18 -4.50 5.87
CA PHE A 75 3.44 -4.59 6.58
C PHE A 75 3.15 -4.77 8.06
N ASP A 76 3.84 -5.72 8.70
CA ASP A 76 3.72 -5.93 10.12
C ASP A 76 4.40 -4.81 10.93
N HIS A 77 4.32 -4.91 12.26
CA HIS A 77 4.93 -3.94 13.19
C HIS A 77 6.46 -3.83 13.06
N SER A 78 7.14 -4.81 12.43
CA SER A 78 8.57 -4.76 12.13
C SER A 78 8.89 -4.06 10.81
N GLY A 79 7.86 -3.74 10.02
CA GLY A 79 7.98 -3.16 8.69
C GLY A 79 8.24 -4.19 7.59
N LEU A 80 8.09 -5.48 7.90
CA LEU A 80 8.20 -6.55 6.91
C LEU A 80 6.86 -6.78 6.22
N GLU A 81 6.91 -6.97 4.91
CA GLU A 81 5.72 -7.34 4.13
C GLU A 81 5.21 -8.69 4.62
N VAL A 82 3.92 -8.76 4.95
CA VAL A 82 3.25 -10.00 5.32
C VAL A 82 2.98 -10.77 4.05
N THR A 83 3.76 -11.83 3.83
CA THR A 83 3.52 -12.82 2.78
C THR A 83 3.22 -14.16 3.45
N TYR A 84 2.03 -14.73 3.22
CA TYR A 84 1.80 -16.12 3.59
C TYR A 84 2.44 -17.01 2.53
N ASP A 85 3.68 -17.41 2.74
CA ASP A 85 4.19 -18.61 2.10
C ASP A 85 3.32 -19.78 2.58
N SER A 86 2.62 -20.41 1.66
CA SER A 86 1.74 -21.55 1.95
C SER A 86 2.52 -22.64 2.68
N ASP A 87 2.27 -22.80 3.98
CA ASP A 87 2.61 -23.92 4.86
C ASP A 87 3.81 -24.79 4.42
N VAL A 88 5.03 -24.35 4.76
CA VAL A 88 6.11 -25.29 5.09
C VAL A 88 6.30 -25.19 6.60
N PRO A 89 6.15 -26.28 7.37
CA PRO A 89 6.41 -26.24 8.80
C PRO A 89 7.85 -25.77 9.02
N GLU A 90 8.02 -24.62 9.68
CA GLU A 90 9.32 -24.11 10.10
C GLU A 90 9.95 -25.10 11.09
N GLU A 91 10.85 -25.94 10.59
CA GLU A 91 11.83 -26.63 11.41
C GLU A 91 12.91 -25.62 11.80
N TYR A 92 12.94 -25.25 13.08
CA TYR A 92 13.82 -24.25 13.65
C TYR A 92 15.29 -24.74 13.63
N ASN A 93 15.99 -24.49 12.53
CA ASN A 93 17.41 -24.83 12.39
C ASN A 93 18.24 -23.54 12.35
N ALA A 94 18.55 -23.03 13.54
CA ALA A 94 19.52 -21.95 13.70
C ALA A 94 20.93 -22.41 13.28
N SER A 95 21.40 -21.99 12.10
CA SER A 95 22.84 -21.85 11.83
C SER A 95 23.13 -20.98 10.61
N HIS A 96 23.69 -19.80 10.87
CA HIS A 96 24.77 -19.12 10.11
C HIS A 96 24.90 -19.43 8.61
N THR A 97 24.72 -18.39 7.78
CA THR A 97 25.76 -17.92 6.83
C THR A 97 25.42 -16.53 6.29
N ASP A 98 26.33 -15.59 6.54
CA ASP A 98 26.75 -14.45 5.72
C ASP A 98 25.71 -13.66 4.92
N ASN A 99 25.47 -12.44 5.40
CA ASN A 99 24.95 -11.30 4.65
C ASN A 99 25.99 -10.82 3.62
N PRO A 100 25.77 -10.92 2.30
CA PRO A 100 26.40 -9.99 1.39
C PRO A 100 25.53 -8.75 1.35
N ALA A 101 25.98 -7.70 2.02
CA ALA A 101 25.45 -6.36 1.81
C ALA A 101 25.44 -6.08 0.30
N PHE A 102 24.26 -5.78 -0.25
CA PHE A 102 24.18 -5.17 -1.57
C PHE A 102 24.68 -3.73 -1.44
N GLU A 103 25.99 -3.56 -1.63
CA GLU A 103 26.62 -2.24 -1.72
C GLU A 103 26.25 -1.63 -3.08
N ILE A 104 25.29 -0.70 -3.08
CA ILE A 104 24.93 0.07 -4.28
C ILE A 104 26.12 0.98 -4.61
N THR A 105 27.01 0.50 -5.47
CA THR A 105 28.14 1.30 -5.97
C THR A 105 27.64 2.16 -7.13
N LEU A 106 27.39 3.45 -6.87
CA LEU A 106 27.14 4.43 -7.91
C LEU A 106 28.47 4.76 -8.61
N THR A 107 28.77 4.05 -9.71
CA THR A 107 29.87 4.49 -10.61
C THR A 107 29.31 5.52 -11.59
N PRO A 108 29.89 6.72 -11.71
CA PRO A 108 29.49 7.69 -12.72
C PRO A 108 29.97 7.18 -14.08
N HIS A 109 29.13 6.45 -14.80
CA HIS A 109 29.40 6.09 -16.19
C HIS A 109 28.96 7.25 -17.09
N HIS A 110 29.86 8.21 -17.32
CA HIS A 110 29.67 9.19 -18.37
C HIS A 110 29.75 8.45 -19.71
N ASN A 111 28.61 8.33 -20.40
CA ASN A 111 28.63 8.15 -21.84
C ASN A 111 27.65 9.12 -22.47
N SER A 112 28.21 9.93 -23.36
CA SER A 112 27.56 10.99 -24.10
C SER A 112 26.70 10.44 -25.24
N HIS A 113 25.80 11.29 -25.73
CA HIS A 113 25.08 11.21 -27.01
C HIS A 113 23.87 10.26 -27.10
N GLN A 114 22.75 10.66 -26.49
CA GLN A 114 21.59 11.30 -27.13
C GLN A 114 20.46 11.29 -26.10
N GLU A 115 20.26 12.41 -25.40
CA GLU A 115 19.14 12.54 -24.46
C GLU A 115 17.84 12.74 -25.26
N THR A 116 17.13 11.65 -25.50
CA THR A 116 15.68 11.70 -25.64
C THR A 116 15.06 11.42 -24.27
N ASP A 117 14.15 12.30 -23.90
CA ASP A 117 13.51 12.50 -22.61
C ASP A 117 12.81 11.26 -22.01
N SER A 118 13.60 10.32 -21.50
CA SER A 118 13.13 9.12 -20.78
C SER A 118 13.32 9.24 -19.26
N SER A 119 14.18 10.15 -18.82
CA SER A 119 14.43 10.43 -17.41
C SER A 119 13.27 11.20 -16.75
N LEU A 120 12.68 12.19 -17.44
CA LEU A 120 11.45 12.83 -16.94
C LEU A 120 10.28 11.86 -16.95
N ASP A 121 10.18 10.99 -17.96
CA ASP A 121 9.07 10.03 -18.05
C ASP A 121 9.14 8.98 -16.91
N ILE A 122 10.32 8.45 -16.59
CA ILE A 122 10.51 7.53 -15.44
C ILE A 122 10.28 8.25 -14.11
N THR A 123 10.78 9.48 -13.96
CA THR A 123 10.60 10.25 -12.73
C THR A 123 9.14 10.62 -12.52
N TYR A 124 8.47 11.08 -13.57
CA TYR A 124 7.06 11.43 -13.54
C TYR A 124 6.22 10.19 -13.28
N GLN A 125 6.43 9.11 -14.03
CA GLN A 125 5.69 7.88 -13.83
C GLN A 125 5.91 7.31 -12.42
N GLY A 126 7.16 7.25 -11.95
CA GLY A 126 7.48 6.78 -10.59
C GLY A 126 6.85 7.65 -9.51
N VAL A 127 6.90 8.97 -9.67
CA VAL A 127 6.24 9.93 -8.76
C VAL A 127 4.71 9.77 -8.81
N TYR A 128 4.13 9.54 -9.99
CA TYR A 128 2.69 9.27 -10.15
C TYR A 128 2.26 7.95 -9.53
N GLU A 129 3.06 6.89 -9.65
CA GLU A 129 2.78 5.61 -9.00
C GLU A 129 2.85 5.75 -7.47
N VAL A 130 3.81 6.53 -6.95
CA VAL A 130 3.84 6.90 -5.52
C VAL A 130 2.59 7.67 -5.11
N PHE A 131 2.10 8.62 -5.93
CA PHE A 131 0.89 9.39 -5.63
C PHE A 131 -0.43 8.62 -5.77
N LYS A 132 -0.47 7.51 -6.50
CA LYS A 132 -1.62 6.59 -6.49
C LYS A 132 -1.69 5.74 -5.23
N SER A 133 -0.63 5.72 -4.44
CA SER A 133 -0.56 4.93 -3.23
C SER A 133 -1.15 5.70 -2.04
N MET A 134 -2.04 5.05 -1.30
CA MET A 134 -2.60 5.54 -0.05
C MET A 134 -2.07 4.68 1.09
N ILE A 135 -1.35 5.29 2.03
CA ILE A 135 -0.83 4.61 3.22
C ILE A 135 -1.77 4.83 4.39
N LEU A 136 -2.04 3.76 5.13
CA LEU A 136 -2.89 3.77 6.30
C LEU A 136 -2.19 3.12 7.50
N TYR A 137 -2.13 3.85 8.61
CA TYR A 137 -1.63 3.36 9.90
C TYR A 137 -2.77 2.91 10.81
N ILE A 138 -2.64 1.73 11.41
CA ILE A 138 -3.58 1.21 12.41
C ILE A 138 -3.10 1.63 13.81
N THR A 139 -3.96 2.32 14.58
CA THR A 139 -3.67 2.75 15.96
C THR A 139 -4.78 2.33 16.91
N THR A 140 -4.43 1.94 18.15
CA THR A 140 -5.40 1.62 19.20
C THR A 140 -6.08 2.88 19.74
N GLY A 141 -7.40 2.82 19.91
CA GLY A 141 -8.14 3.79 20.73
C GLY A 141 -9.55 4.14 20.26
N SER A 142 -9.96 3.73 19.06
CA SER A 142 -11.31 3.87 18.53
C SER A 142 -11.43 2.92 17.34
N SER A 143 -12.62 2.35 17.07
CA SER A 143 -12.93 1.58 15.84
C SER A 143 -12.10 2.08 14.64
N PRO A 144 -11.36 1.22 13.90
CA PRO A 144 -10.17 1.57 13.12
C PRO A 144 -10.29 2.94 12.44
N GLN A 145 -9.83 3.98 13.14
CA GLN A 145 -9.92 5.34 12.65
C GLN A 145 -8.75 5.55 11.71
N ILE A 146 -9.08 5.86 10.47
CA ILE A 146 -8.07 6.14 9.46
C ILE A 146 -7.34 7.42 9.83
N CYS A 147 -6.09 7.27 10.26
CA CYS A 147 -5.21 8.38 10.57
C CYS A 147 -4.64 8.98 9.27
N ASP A 148 -5.01 10.22 8.97
CA ASP A 148 -4.27 11.12 8.07
C ASP A 148 -2.88 11.34 8.68
N GLN A 149 -1.86 10.60 8.26
CA GLN A 149 -0.47 11.08 8.31
C GLN A 149 0.27 10.69 7.03
N MET A 150 0.58 11.72 6.27
CA MET A 150 1.38 11.73 5.05
C MET A 150 2.85 11.82 5.46
N VAL A 151 3.72 11.02 4.84
CA VAL A 151 5.14 11.33 4.69
C VAL A 151 5.37 11.67 3.23
#